data_AF-A0A2E7MDD5-F1
#
_entry.id   AF-A0A2E7MDD5-F1
#
_cell.length_a   1.000
_cell.length_b   1.000
_cell.length_c   1.000
_cell.angle_alpha   90.00
_cell.angle_beta   90.00
_cell.angle_gamma   90.00
#
_symmetry.space_group_name_H-M   'P 1'
#
loop_
_entity.id
_entity.type
_entity.pdbx_description
1 polymer ?
#
loop_
_entity_poly.entity_id
_entity_poly.type
_entity_poly.pdbx_seq_one_letter_code
_entity_poly.pdbx_strand_id
1 'polypeptide(L)' 'LLGRLNTDLVLRDSDVSRRHAIIEVFDASQVYLRDLSSTNGSFVNEERVTSARLRNGDELRLGRCTLRFAARSLYQR' A
#
# COMPACT_ATOMS: atom_id res chain seq x y z
N LEU A 1 -3.78 4.09 -6.67
CA LEU A 1 -3.60 2.73 -7.23
C LEU A 1 -2.11 2.44 -7.40
N LEU A 2 -1.63 1.28 -6.93
CA LEU A 2 -0.25 0.82 -7.08
C LEU A 2 -0.20 -0.42 -7.97
N GLY A 3 0.85 -0.54 -8.78
CA GLY A 3 1.04 -1.70 -9.63
C GLY A 3 2.17 -1.52 -10.63
N ARG A 4 2.38 -2.52 -11.47
CA ARG A 4 3.48 -2.53 -12.47
C ARG A 4 3.18 -1.70 -13.72
N LEU A 5 1.92 -1.40 -14.02
CA LEU A 5 1.53 -0.75 -15.28
C LEU A 5 0.18 -0.02 -15.15
N ASN A 6 0.09 1.18 -15.74
CA ASN A 6 -1.14 2.00 -15.79
C ASN A 6 -1.75 2.28 -14.40
N THR A 7 -0.90 2.73 -13.47
CA THR A 7 -1.26 3.02 -12.08
C THR A 7 -0.70 4.38 -11.64
N ASP A 8 -1.25 4.94 -10.57
CA ASP A 8 -0.81 6.25 -10.03
C ASP A 8 0.63 6.19 -9.50
N LEU A 9 0.99 5.05 -8.90
CA LEU A 9 2.37 4.72 -8.55
C LEU A 9 2.79 3.44 -9.29
N VAL A 10 3.74 3.59 -10.23
CA VAL A 10 4.26 2.49 -11.03
C VAL A 10 5.49 1.89 -10.33
N LEU A 11 5.38 0.62 -9.92
CA LEU A 11 6.45 -0.16 -9.33
C LEU A 11 7.07 -1.06 -10.41
N ARG A 12 8.32 -0.79 -10.80
CA ARG A 12 9.02 -1.52 -11.87
C ARG A 12 9.58 -2.86 -11.39
N ASP A 13 8.68 -3.72 -10.95
CA ASP A 13 9.00 -5.04 -10.43
C ASP A 13 8.07 -6.07 -11.09
N SER A 14 8.65 -7.16 -11.60
CA SER A 14 7.92 -8.27 -12.22
C SER A 14 7.03 -9.01 -11.24
N ASP A 15 7.37 -8.99 -9.95
CA ASP A 15 6.63 -9.66 -8.89
C ASP A 15 5.43 -8.81 -8.41
N VAL A 16 5.27 -7.61 -8.96
CA VAL A 16 4.12 -6.74 -8.74
C VAL A 16 3.10 -6.93 -9.87
N SER A 17 1.87 -7.33 -9.54
CA SER A 17 0.74 -7.38 -10.48
C SER A 17 0.50 -6.01 -11.16
N ARG A 18 -0.06 -6.04 -12.39
CA ARG A 18 -0.36 -4.82 -13.17
C ARG A 18 -1.16 -3.79 -12.36
N ARG A 19 -2.21 -4.26 -11.69
CA ARG A 19 -2.96 -3.55 -10.64
C ARG A 19 -2.82 -4.40 -9.39
N HIS A 20 -2.06 -3.94 -8.40
CA HIS A 20 -1.65 -4.79 -7.27
C HIS A 20 -2.44 -4.47 -6.01
N ALA A 21 -2.43 -3.20 -5.63
CA ALA A 21 -3.10 -2.73 -4.43
C ALA A 21 -3.60 -1.29 -4.62
N ILE A 22 -4.50 -0.85 -3.75
CA ILE A 22 -4.96 0.54 -3.71
C ILE A 22 -4.76 1.10 -2.30
N ILE A 23 -4.35 2.37 -2.22
CA ILE A 23 -4.50 3.15 -0.99
C ILE A 23 -5.87 3.79 -1.03
N GLU A 24 -6.65 3.55 0.00
CA GLU A 24 -7.94 4.20 0.21
C GLU A 24 -7.81 5.21 1.33
N VAL A 25 -8.30 6.41 1.07
CA VAL A 25 -8.27 7.52 2.01
C VAL A 25 -9.71 7.95 2.25
N PHE A 26 -10.24 7.64 3.43
CA PHE A 26 -11.56 8.09 3.86
C PHE A 26 -11.44 9.42 4.63
N ASP A 27 -10.45 9.51 5.51
CA ASP A 27 -10.06 10.74 6.22
C ASP A 27 -8.56 10.70 6.58
N ALA A 28 -8.06 11.73 7.26
CA ALA A 28 -6.64 11.86 7.66
C ALA A 28 -6.13 10.71 8.57
N SER A 29 -7.02 10.03 9.28
CA SER A 29 -6.75 8.93 10.20
C SER A 29 -7.19 7.57 9.65
N GLN A 30 -8.04 7.55 8.62
CA GLN A 30 -8.65 6.38 8.01
C GLN A 30 -8.05 6.15 6.62
N VAL A 31 -6.78 5.74 6.61
CA VAL A 31 -6.07 5.32 5.41
C VAL A 31 -5.86 3.81 5.44
N TYR A 32 -6.12 3.13 4.33
CA TYR A 32 -6.03 1.68 4.23
C TYR A 32 -5.25 1.27 2.98
N LEU A 33 -4.47 0.19 3.10
CA LEU A 33 -3.99 -0.59 1.96
C LEU A 33 -5.00 -1.71 1.72
N ARG A 34 -5.49 -1.85 0.49
CA ARG A 34 -6.25 -3.02 0.05
C ARG A 34 -5.55 -3.71 -1.11
N ASP A 35 -5.33 -5.01 -0.96
CA ASP A 35 -4.85 -5.88 -2.03
C ASP A 35 -5.96 -6.11 -3.08
N LEU A 36 -5.60 -6.13 -4.36
CA LEU A 36 -6.53 -6.33 -5.47
C LEU A 36 -6.43 -7.75 -6.04
N SER A 37 -6.37 -8.75 -5.16
CA SER A 37 -6.10 -10.15 -5.51
C SER A 37 -4.82 -10.30 -6.30
N SER A 38 -3.76 -9.65 -5.82
CA SER A 38 -2.45 -9.70 -6.45
C SER A 38 -1.86 -11.11 -6.40
N THR A 39 -0.97 -11.41 -7.35
CA THR A 39 -0.38 -12.76 -7.48
C THR A 39 0.46 -13.14 -6.25
N ASN A 40 1.25 -12.20 -5.73
CA ASN A 40 2.18 -12.44 -4.63
C ASN A 40 1.68 -11.92 -3.28
N GLY A 41 0.52 -11.25 -3.26
CA GLY A 41 -0.04 -10.61 -2.08
C GLY A 41 0.63 -9.30 -1.69
N SER A 42 -0.06 -8.56 -0.84
CA SER A 42 0.41 -7.34 -0.20
C SER A 42 0.77 -7.61 1.26
N PHE A 43 1.75 -6.88 1.79
CA PHE A 43 2.19 -7.03 3.17
C PHE A 43 2.31 -5.67 3.87
N VAL A 44 1.97 -5.64 5.16
CA VAL A 44 2.15 -4.49 6.06
C VAL A 44 2.91 -4.98 7.28
N ASN A 45 4.08 -4.41 7.56
CA ASN A 45 4.96 -4.81 8.66
C ASN A 45 5.19 -6.33 8.68
N GLU A 46 5.61 -6.88 7.53
CA GLU A 46 5.86 -8.31 7.27
C GLU A 46 4.63 -9.24 7.29
N GLU A 47 3.47 -8.76 7.75
CA GLU A 47 2.23 -9.52 7.76
C GLU A 47 1.50 -9.44 6.40
N ARG A 48 1.07 -10.59 5.87
CA ARG A 48 0.29 -10.62 4.62
C ARG A 48 -1.14 -10.18 4.88
N VAL A 49 -1.63 -9.23 4.08
CA VAL A 49 -2.95 -8.60 4.29
C VAL A 49 -3.79 -8.59 3.02
N THR A 50 -5.10 -8.73 3.17
CA THR A 50 -6.08 -8.41 2.12
C THR A 50 -6.55 -6.95 2.23
N SER A 51 -6.65 -6.46 3.47
CA SER A 51 -6.89 -5.06 3.81
C SER A 51 -6.25 -4.76 5.16
N ALA A 52 -5.62 -3.60 5.30
CA ALA A 52 -5.04 -3.15 6.56
C ALA A 52 -5.09 -1.63 6.70
N ARG A 53 -5.43 -1.15 7.90
CA ARG A 53 -5.33 0.27 8.23
C ARG A 53 -3.86 0.66 8.33
N LEU A 54 -3.47 1.71 7.63
CA LEU A 54 -2.11 2.22 7.65
C LEU A 54 -1.93 3.27 8.74
N ARG A 55 -0.80 3.17 9.44
CA ARG A 55 -0.30 4.15 10.40
C ARG A 55 1.00 4.73 9.89
N ASN A 56 1.22 6.01 10.18
CA ASN A 56 2.47 6.67 9.83
C ASN A 56 3.68 5.86 10.33
N GLY A 57 4.59 5.53 9.42
CA GLY A 57 5.76 4.70 9.69
C GLY A 57 5.64 3.26 9.20
N ASP A 58 4.43 2.76 8.91
CA ASP A 58 4.23 1.38 8.47
C ASP A 58 5.02 1.06 7.19
N GLU A 59 5.59 -0.14 7.16
CA GLU A 59 6.28 -0.67 5.99
C GLU A 59 5.30 -1.48 5.13
N LEU A 60 5.21 -1.14 3.85
CA LEU A 60 4.40 -1.84 2.86
C LEU A 60 5.34 -2.59 1.92
N ARG A 61 5.08 -3.88 1.70
CA ARG A 61 5.82 -4.66 0.71
C ARG A 61 4.88 -5.21 -0.35
N LEU A 62 5.18 -4.90 -1.61
CA LEU A 62 4.49 -5.37 -2.81
C LEU A 62 5.55 -5.96 -3.75
N GLY A 63 5.52 -7.27 -3.99
CA GLY A 63 6.64 -7.96 -4.64
C GLY A 63 7.94 -7.80 -3.82
N ARG A 64 9.00 -7.29 -4.47
CA ARG A 64 10.31 -6.92 -3.88
C ARG A 64 10.40 -5.43 -3.57
N CYS A 65 9.39 -4.64 -3.91
CA CYS A 65 9.35 -3.24 -3.56
C CYS A 65 8.91 -3.06 -2.09
N THR A 66 9.74 -2.37 -1.32
CA THR A 66 9.42 -1.91 0.04
C THR A 66 9.17 -0.40 0.01
N LEU A 67 8.04 0.02 0.57
CA LEU A 67 7.59 1.41 0.67
C LEU A 67 7.34 1.73 2.14
N ARG A 68 7.65 2.95 2.58
CA ARG A 68 7.25 3.41 3.92
C ARG A 68 6.08 4.36 3.82
N PHE A 69 4.99 4.08 4.53
CA PHE A 69 3.84 4.97 4.60
C PHE A 69 4.15 6.16 5.50
N ALA A 70 3.94 7.36 5.00
CA ALA A 70 4.08 8.59 5.75
C ALA A 70 2.79 9.40 5.66
N ALA A 71 2.20 9.69 6.81
CA ALA A 71 1.03 10.55 6.93
C ALA A 71 1.29 11.57 8.03
N ARG A 72 1.18 12.85 7.68
CA ARG A 72 1.30 13.95 8.63
C ARG A 72 -0.09 14.46 8.97
N SER A 73 -0.55 14.25 10.20
CA SER A 73 -1.69 15.03 10.71
C SER A 73 -1.20 16.44 11.01
N LEU A 74 -1.79 17.44 10.37
CA LEU A 74 -1.58 18.85 10.73
C LEU A 74 -2.43 19.26 11.95
N TYR A 75 -3.30 18.37 12.42
CA TYR A 75 -4.11 18.58 13.61
C TYR A 75 -3.58 17.69 14.74
N GLN A 76 -2.78 18.31 15.61
CA GLN A 76 -2.55 17.84 16.98
C GLN A 76 -3.65 18.46 17.83
N ARG A 77 -4.53 17.65 18.40
CA ARG A 77 -5.35 18.04 19.56
C ARG A 77 -4.88 17.22 20.74
#